data_AF-A0A976D0X1-F1
#
_entry.id   AF-A0A976D0X1-F1
#
_cell.length_a   1.000
_cell.length_b   1.000
_cell.length_c   1.000
_cell.angle_alpha   90.00
_cell.angle_beta   90.00
_cell.angle_gamma   90.00
#
_symmetry.space_group_name_H-M   'P 1'
#
loop_
_entity.id
_entity.type
_entity.pdbx_description
1 polymer ?
#
loop_
_entity_poly.entity_id
_entity_poly.type
_entity_poly.pdbx_seq_one_letter_code
_entity_poly.pdbx_strand_id
1 'polypeptide(L)'
;MKTWSYALIGIGLVALLYGMFTKGFSADEHEQVHFWGTLMYNTIFWTLICNASMFFICVTTLGQAGFTQAFRRVPEAISTMVPIFGAITFAVLMYIIFGHKHHIYHWLDAEAVAADPILSGKAGFLNPVFFVIWTTLTIGLWSFLGWRVRQWSKEADEAPMDHETGARYL
;
A
#
# COMPACT_ATOMS: atom_id res chain seq x y z
N MET A 1 -2.62 15.80 -22.96
CA MET A 1 -2.96 15.06 -21.71
C MET A 1 -1.73 14.68 -20.89
N LYS A 2 -0.66 14.11 -21.49
CA LYS A 2 0.56 13.74 -20.75
C LYS A 2 1.29 14.91 -20.06
N THR A 3 1.29 16.09 -20.69
CA THR A 3 1.91 17.31 -20.14
C THR A 3 1.33 17.73 -18.79
N TRP A 4 0.01 17.70 -18.65
CA TRP A 4 -0.67 18.02 -17.38
C TRP A 4 -0.38 16.98 -16.29
N SER A 5 -0.34 15.69 -16.66
CA SER A 5 0.04 14.63 -15.72
C SER A 5 1.47 14.81 -15.19
N TYR A 6 2.44 15.08 -16.07
CA TYR A 6 3.81 15.34 -15.64
C TYR A 6 3.94 16.62 -14.81
N ALA A 7 3.18 17.68 -15.15
CA ALA A 7 3.17 18.91 -14.37
C ALA A 7 2.66 18.67 -12.94
N LEU A 8 1.56 17.91 -12.78
CA LEU A 8 1.01 17.60 -11.45
C LEU A 8 1.94 16.69 -10.63
N ILE A 9 2.60 15.71 -11.27
CA ILE A 9 3.62 14.89 -10.60
C ILE A 9 4.79 15.77 -10.13
N GLY A 10 5.24 16.70 -10.98
CA GLY A 10 6.30 17.65 -10.64
C GLY A 10 5.94 18.54 -9.44
N ILE A 11 4.73 19.11 -9.44
CA ILE A 11 4.23 19.91 -8.31
C ILE A 11 4.16 19.07 -7.04
N GLY A 12 3.65 17.84 -7.12
CA GLY A 12 3.59 16.92 -5.99
C GLY A 12 4.98 16.58 -5.43
N LEU A 13 5.96 16.34 -6.30
CA LEU A 13 7.35 16.10 -5.89
C LEU A 13 7.96 17.33 -5.23
N VAL A 14 7.75 18.53 -5.78
CA VAL A 14 8.24 19.78 -5.17
C VAL A 14 7.62 19.99 -3.79
N ALA A 15 6.31 19.76 -3.64
CA ALA A 15 5.62 19.87 -2.35
C ALA A 15 6.15 18.84 -1.32
N LEU A 16 6.40 17.61 -1.76
CA LEU A 16 6.96 16.56 -0.91
C LEU A 16 8.39 16.89 -0.47
N LEU A 17 9.25 17.33 -1.39
CA LEU A 17 10.61 17.74 -1.08
C LEU A 17 10.62 18.96 -0.15
N TYR A 18 9.78 19.96 -0.40
CA TYR A 18 9.62 21.12 0.47
C TYR A 18 9.20 20.70 1.89
N GLY A 19 8.18 19.86 2.02
CA GLY A 19 7.75 19.34 3.32
C GLY A 19 8.83 18.50 4.02
N MET A 20 9.60 17.73 3.27
CA MET A 20 10.69 16.90 3.79
C MET A 20 11.84 17.76 4.33
N PHE A 21 12.27 18.80 3.61
CA PHE A 21 13.37 19.67 4.04
C PHE A 21 12.95 20.66 5.14
N THR A 22 11.68 21.04 5.21
CA THR A 22 11.20 21.98 6.24
C THR A 22 10.78 21.28 7.52
N LYS A 23 10.00 20.19 7.43
CA LYS A 23 9.38 19.52 8.58
C LYS A 23 9.90 18.10 8.81
N GLY A 24 10.24 17.38 7.74
CA GLY A 24 10.69 15.97 7.82
C GLY A 24 12.06 15.79 8.50
N PHE A 25 12.97 16.73 8.29
CA PHE A 25 14.31 16.79 8.93
C PHE A 25 14.46 17.90 9.98
N SER A 26 13.36 18.53 10.39
CA SER A 26 13.36 19.56 11.44
C SER A 26 13.87 18.96 12.75
N ALA A 27 14.51 19.75 13.61
CA ALA A 27 14.93 19.29 14.94
C ALA A 27 13.74 19.12 15.90
N ASP A 28 12.59 19.70 15.58
CA ASP A 28 11.37 19.60 16.37
C ASP A 28 10.63 18.28 16.09
N GLU A 29 10.46 17.47 17.13
CA GLU A 29 9.76 16.19 17.06
C GLU A 29 8.28 16.36 16.67
N HIS A 30 7.62 17.44 17.06
CA HIS A 30 6.21 17.67 16.71
C HIS A 30 6.03 17.89 15.21
N GLU A 31 6.92 18.67 14.58
CA GLU A 31 6.88 18.90 13.13
C GLU A 31 7.15 17.62 12.34
N GLN A 32 8.10 16.81 12.81
CA GLN A 32 8.38 15.51 12.21
C GLN A 32 7.16 14.59 12.27
N VAL A 33 6.47 14.52 13.41
CA VAL A 33 5.27 13.69 13.58
C VAL A 33 4.17 14.11 12.63
N HIS A 34 3.94 15.43 12.48
CA HIS A 34 2.95 15.93 11.53
C HIS A 34 3.30 15.55 10.08
N PHE A 35 4.56 15.71 9.67
CA PHE A 35 4.98 15.37 8.31
C PHE A 35 4.90 13.85 8.04
N TRP A 36 5.59 13.04 8.85
CA TRP A 36 5.68 11.60 8.66
C TRP A 36 4.35 10.90 8.92
N GLY A 37 3.55 11.37 9.90
CA GLY A 37 2.20 10.87 10.14
C GLY A 37 1.23 11.19 9.00
N THR A 38 1.30 12.41 8.43
CA THR A 38 0.50 12.77 7.25
C THR A 38 0.90 11.94 6.04
N LEU A 39 2.21 11.75 5.82
CA LEU A 39 2.71 10.94 4.72
C LEU A 39 2.26 9.48 4.86
N MET A 40 2.39 8.90 6.06
CA MET A 40 1.93 7.54 6.37
C MET A 40 0.45 7.34 6.05
N TYR A 41 -0.42 8.22 6.54
CA TYR A 41 -1.85 8.12 6.27
C TYR A 41 -2.17 8.20 4.78
N ASN A 42 -1.55 9.14 4.06
CA ASN A 42 -1.78 9.32 2.62
C ASN A 42 -1.32 8.09 1.82
N THR A 43 -0.12 7.57 2.09
CA THR A 43 0.40 6.42 1.33
C THR A 43 -0.46 5.18 1.58
N ILE A 44 -0.87 4.93 2.83
CA ILE A 44 -1.79 3.85 3.19
C ILE A 44 -3.12 4.00 2.45
N PHE A 45 -3.70 5.21 2.45
CA PHE A 45 -4.96 5.48 1.74
C PHE A 45 -4.87 5.08 0.27
N TRP A 46 -3.85 5.56 -0.46
CA TRP A 46 -3.69 5.25 -1.88
C TRP A 46 -3.41 3.76 -2.13
N THR A 47 -2.61 3.10 -1.28
CA THR A 47 -2.40 1.64 -1.36
C THR A 47 -3.71 0.87 -1.19
N LEU A 48 -4.54 1.25 -0.21
CA LEU A 48 -5.82 0.58 0.05
C LEU A 48 -6.85 0.83 -1.07
N ILE A 49 -6.86 2.00 -1.70
CA ILE A 49 -7.68 2.25 -2.89
C ILE A 49 -7.28 1.32 -4.03
N CYS A 50 -5.97 1.14 -4.26
CA CYS A 50 -5.49 0.21 -5.29
C CYS A 50 -5.88 -1.24 -4.95
N ASN A 51 -5.79 -1.62 -3.68
CA ASN A 51 -6.17 -2.96 -3.23
C ASN A 51 -7.69 -3.20 -3.28
N ALA A 52 -8.51 -2.20 -2.98
CA ALA A 52 -9.95 -2.27 -3.13
C ALA A 52 -10.34 -2.49 -4.60
N SER A 53 -9.70 -1.78 -5.53
CA SER A 53 -9.88 -2.01 -6.97
C SER A 53 -9.56 -3.45 -7.37
N MET A 54 -8.45 -4.00 -6.85
CA MET A 54 -8.07 -5.40 -7.08
C MET A 54 -9.11 -6.37 -6.53
N PHE A 55 -9.62 -6.14 -5.33
CA PHE A 55 -10.68 -6.95 -4.73
C PHE A 55 -11.95 -6.95 -5.59
N PHE A 56 -12.38 -5.80 -6.12
CA PHE A 56 -13.54 -5.72 -7.01
C PHE A 56 -13.36 -6.53 -8.30
N ILE A 57 -12.15 -6.52 -8.89
CA ILE A 57 -11.86 -7.37 -10.06
C ILE A 57 -12.02 -8.85 -9.69
N CYS A 58 -11.44 -9.29 -8.57
CA CYS A 58 -11.53 -10.68 -8.14
C CYS A 58 -12.98 -11.12 -7.89
N VAL A 59 -13.76 -10.35 -7.14
CA VAL A 59 -15.15 -10.69 -6.81
C VAL A 59 -16.03 -10.72 -8.05
N THR A 60 -15.87 -9.75 -8.95
CA THR A 60 -16.70 -9.67 -10.16
C THR A 60 -16.33 -10.74 -11.18
N THR A 61 -15.06 -11.17 -11.20
CA THR A 61 -14.61 -12.32 -11.99
C THR A 61 -15.15 -13.64 -11.42
N LEU A 62 -15.04 -13.85 -10.10
CA LEU A 62 -15.58 -15.03 -9.42
C LEU A 62 -17.10 -15.16 -9.57
N GLY A 63 -17.81 -14.04 -9.46
CA GLY A 63 -19.26 -13.98 -9.65
C GLY A 63 -19.72 -13.98 -11.11
N GLN A 64 -18.81 -14.14 -12.08
CA GLN A 64 -19.11 -14.11 -13.52
C GLN A 64 -19.95 -12.88 -13.94
N ALA A 65 -19.64 -11.72 -13.36
CA ALA A 65 -20.41 -10.51 -13.57
C ALA A 65 -20.17 -9.95 -14.99
N GLY A 66 -21.21 -9.94 -15.83
CA GLY A 66 -21.14 -9.42 -17.20
C GLY A 66 -21.06 -7.88 -17.27
N PHE A 67 -21.61 -7.16 -16.29
CA PHE A 67 -21.70 -5.69 -16.35
C PHE A 67 -20.34 -5.00 -16.23
N THR A 68 -19.36 -5.63 -15.57
CA THR A 68 -18.03 -5.05 -15.39
C THR A 68 -17.16 -5.16 -16.64
N GLN A 69 -17.52 -6.02 -17.60
CA GLN A 69 -16.72 -6.26 -18.81
C GLN A 69 -16.52 -4.99 -19.65
N ALA A 70 -17.51 -4.09 -19.67
CA ALA A 70 -17.44 -2.84 -20.40
C ALA A 70 -16.39 -1.85 -19.83
N PHE A 71 -16.09 -1.91 -18.53
CA PHE A 71 -15.19 -0.97 -17.86
C PHE A 71 -14.05 -1.64 -17.08
N ARG A 72 -13.84 -2.96 -17.24
CA ARG A 72 -12.83 -3.76 -16.51
C ARG A 72 -11.41 -3.19 -16.57
N ARG A 73 -11.09 -2.48 -17.66
CA ARG A 73 -9.77 -1.87 -17.89
C ARG A 73 -9.42 -0.75 -16.92
N VAL A 74 -10.42 -0.02 -16.40
CA VAL A 74 -10.18 1.09 -15.46
C VAL A 74 -9.76 0.55 -14.09
N PRO A 75 -10.52 -0.38 -13.45
CA PRO A 75 -10.06 -1.04 -12.23
C PRO A 75 -8.74 -1.78 -12.40
N GLU A 76 -8.53 -2.45 -13.54
CA GLU A 76 -7.25 -3.11 -13.85
C GLU A 76 -6.10 -2.10 -13.87
N ALA A 77 -6.24 -0.96 -14.55
CA ALA A 77 -5.20 0.07 -14.57
C ALA A 77 -4.88 0.58 -13.16
N ILE A 78 -5.89 0.78 -12.32
CA ILE A 78 -5.71 1.20 -10.91
C ILE A 78 -4.98 0.10 -10.11
N SER A 79 -5.33 -1.17 -10.28
CA SER A 79 -4.69 -2.27 -9.55
C SER A 79 -3.22 -2.48 -9.95
N THR A 80 -2.80 -2.05 -11.15
CA THR A 80 -1.38 -2.07 -11.54
C THR A 80 -0.49 -1.15 -10.71
N MET A 81 -1.08 -0.18 -10.01
CA MET A 81 -0.35 0.74 -9.14
C MET A 81 -0.09 0.15 -7.74
N VAL A 82 -0.66 -1.02 -7.40
CA VAL A 82 -0.46 -1.69 -6.10
C VAL A 82 1.03 -1.86 -5.76
N PRO A 83 1.92 -2.36 -6.64
CA PRO A 83 3.34 -2.53 -6.30
C PRO A 83 4.05 -1.20 -6.07
N ILE A 84 3.66 -0.14 -6.79
CA ILE A 84 4.29 1.19 -6.68
C ILE A 84 3.89 1.86 -5.37
N PHE A 85 2.58 1.99 -5.11
CA PHE A 85 2.11 2.58 -3.85
C PHE A 85 2.41 1.68 -2.66
N GLY A 86 2.37 0.35 -2.83
CA GLY A 86 2.79 -0.62 -1.83
C GLY A 86 4.26 -0.44 -1.45
N ALA A 87 5.17 -0.28 -2.41
CA ALA A 87 6.58 -0.02 -2.12
C ALA A 87 6.80 1.32 -1.41
N ILE A 88 6.08 2.38 -1.81
CA ILE A 88 6.15 3.69 -1.14
C ILE A 88 5.66 3.58 0.31
N THR A 89 4.49 2.96 0.53
CA THR A 89 3.94 2.72 1.88
C THR A 89 4.89 1.88 2.71
N PHE A 90 5.47 0.82 2.13
CA PHE A 90 6.47 0.00 2.81
C PHE A 90 7.66 0.84 3.27
N ALA A 91 8.25 1.65 2.38
CA ALA A 91 9.40 2.48 2.72
C ALA A 91 9.08 3.48 3.85
N VAL A 92 7.91 4.13 3.81
CA VAL A 92 7.47 5.07 4.86
C VAL A 92 7.26 4.35 6.19
N LEU A 93 6.60 3.19 6.20
CA LEU A 93 6.40 2.40 7.41
C LEU A 93 7.73 1.91 8.00
N MET A 94 8.65 1.42 7.17
CA MET A 94 9.98 1.00 7.63
C MET A 94 10.74 2.17 8.23
N TYR A 95 10.69 3.36 7.62
CA TYR A 95 11.32 4.56 8.19
C TYR A 95 10.76 4.91 9.58
N ILE A 96 9.44 4.80 9.79
CA ILE A 96 8.81 5.08 11.09
C ILE A 96 9.27 4.09 12.16
N ILE A 97 9.32 2.79 11.83
CA ILE A 97 9.71 1.74 12.77
C ILE A 97 11.20 1.82 13.12
N PHE A 98 12.09 1.85 12.12
CA PHE A 98 13.53 1.91 12.36
C PHE A 98 13.98 3.29 12.87
N GLY A 99 13.24 4.35 12.54
CA GLY A 99 13.44 5.69 13.07
C GLY A 99 12.90 5.91 14.49
N HIS A 100 12.39 4.86 15.15
CA HIS A 100 11.91 4.88 16.54
C HIS A 100 10.96 6.06 16.81
N LYS A 101 10.02 6.31 15.88
CA LYS A 101 9.08 7.45 15.98
C LYS A 101 7.94 7.13 16.95
N HIS A 102 8.25 7.12 18.25
CA HIS A 102 7.34 6.76 19.35
C HIS A 102 6.08 7.62 19.43
N HIS A 103 6.15 8.88 18.98
CA HIS A 103 4.99 9.77 18.90
C HIS A 103 3.95 9.37 17.84
N ILE A 104 4.34 8.56 16.84
CA ILE A 104 3.41 7.98 15.85
C ILE A 104 2.90 6.63 16.35
N TYR A 105 3.82 5.77 16.78
CA TYR A 105 3.51 4.46 17.35
C TYR A 105 4.02 4.37 18.79
N HIS A 106 3.10 4.56 19.74
CA HIS A 106 3.44 4.58 21.17
C HIS A 106 4.08 3.26 21.66
N TRP A 107 3.71 2.13 21.06
CA TRP A 107 4.26 0.80 21.39
C TRP A 107 5.73 0.61 21.01
N LEU A 108 6.32 1.53 20.24
CA LEU A 108 7.76 1.50 20.00
C LEU A 108 8.55 1.87 21.27
N ASP A 109 7.95 2.64 22.19
CA ASP A 109 8.61 3.12 23.40
C ASP A 109 8.65 2.03 24.47
N ALA A 110 9.86 1.58 24.81
CA ALA A 110 10.07 0.51 25.78
C ALA A 110 9.63 0.90 27.20
N GLU A 111 9.75 2.18 27.57
CA GLU A 111 9.33 2.67 28.89
C GLU A 111 7.80 2.67 28.99
N ALA A 112 7.12 3.13 27.93
CA ALA A 112 5.66 3.09 27.83
C ALA A 112 5.12 1.65 27.88
N VAL A 113 5.77 0.71 27.19
CA VAL A 113 5.38 -0.71 27.20
C VAL A 113 5.56 -1.35 28.58
N ALA A 114 6.62 -0.98 29.31
CA ALA A 114 6.87 -1.47 30.67
C ALA A 114 5.91 -0.86 31.70
N ALA A 115 5.49 0.39 31.51
CA ALA A 115 4.60 1.10 32.41
C ALA A 115 3.12 0.70 32.24
N ASP A 116 2.69 0.29 31.03
CA ASP A 116 1.30 -0.09 30.73
C ASP A 116 1.12 -1.62 30.60
N PRO A 117 0.45 -2.29 31.56
CA PRO A 117 0.15 -3.72 31.49
C PRO A 117 -0.66 -4.14 30.25
N ILE A 118 -1.49 -3.25 29.69
CA ILE A 118 -2.28 -3.51 28.48
C ILE A 118 -1.35 -3.59 27.26
N LEU A 119 -0.36 -2.71 27.21
CA LEU A 119 0.60 -2.66 26.12
C LEU A 119 1.56 -3.86 26.19
N SER A 120 2.03 -4.20 27.39
CA SER A 120 2.80 -5.42 27.64
C SER A 120 2.05 -6.68 27.23
N GLY A 121 0.73 -6.77 27.49
CA GLY A 121 -0.09 -7.91 27.08
C GLY A 121 -0.20 -8.07 25.55
N LYS A 122 0.02 -6.99 24.79
CA LYS A 122 -0.05 -6.96 23.32
C LYS A 122 1.33 -7.02 22.65
N ALA A 123 2.42 -7.09 23.42
CA ALA A 123 3.79 -7.05 22.91
C ALA A 123 4.13 -8.18 21.92
N GLY A 124 3.40 -9.30 21.96
CA GLY A 124 3.54 -10.36 20.96
C GLY A 124 3.13 -9.93 19.54
N PHE A 125 2.13 -9.05 19.42
CA PHE A 125 1.66 -8.49 18.14
C PHE A 125 2.28 -7.12 17.85
N LEU A 126 2.39 -6.26 18.87
CA LEU A 126 2.96 -4.91 18.79
C LEU A 126 4.48 -4.96 18.99
N ASN A 127 5.17 -5.61 18.05
CA ASN A 127 6.62 -5.75 18.02
C ASN A 127 7.13 -5.33 16.64
N PRO A 128 8.26 -4.58 16.54
CA PRO A 128 8.88 -4.24 15.26
C PRO A 128 9.07 -5.44 14.32
N VAL A 129 9.52 -6.59 14.84
CA VAL A 129 9.76 -7.81 14.05
C VAL A 129 8.45 -8.34 13.45
N PHE A 130 7.41 -8.49 14.26
CA PHE A 130 6.10 -8.96 13.80
C PHE A 130 5.52 -7.99 12.76
N PHE A 131 5.59 -6.69 13.05
CA PHE A 131 5.09 -5.65 12.16
C PHE A 131 5.79 -5.67 10.79
N VAL A 132 7.11 -5.77 10.77
CA VAL A 132 7.90 -5.82 9.52
C VAL A 132 7.57 -7.07 8.72
N ILE A 133 7.53 -8.24 9.36
CA ILE A 133 7.20 -9.51 8.68
C ILE A 133 5.81 -9.43 8.09
N TRP A 134 4.81 -9.04 8.87
CA TRP A 134 3.41 -9.02 8.43
C TRP A 134 3.17 -7.97 7.34
N THR A 135 3.79 -6.79 7.44
CA THR A 135 3.72 -5.75 6.42
C THR A 135 4.35 -6.21 5.11
N THR A 136 5.53 -6.86 5.19
CA THR A 136 6.22 -7.42 4.02
C THR A 136 5.37 -8.48 3.33
N LEU A 137 4.80 -9.42 4.11
CA LEU A 137 3.91 -10.46 3.58
C LEU A 137 2.66 -9.86 2.94
N THR A 138 2.03 -8.87 3.58
CA THR A 138 0.80 -8.25 3.08
C THR A 138 1.03 -7.54 1.75
N ILE A 139 2.03 -6.65 1.68
CA ILE A 139 2.33 -5.89 0.47
C ILE A 139 2.90 -6.80 -0.61
N GLY A 140 3.72 -7.79 -0.24
CA GLY A 140 4.25 -8.79 -1.15
C GLY A 140 3.16 -9.64 -1.79
N LEU A 141 2.21 -10.14 -0.99
CA LEU A 141 1.10 -10.95 -1.47
C LEU A 141 0.16 -10.14 -2.37
N TRP A 142 -0.19 -8.91 -2.00
CA TRP A 142 -1.01 -8.04 -2.85
C TRP A 142 -0.32 -7.69 -4.17
N SER A 143 0.98 -7.41 -4.14
CA SER A 143 1.76 -7.12 -5.35
C SER A 143 1.83 -8.34 -6.26
N PHE A 144 2.04 -9.53 -5.69
CA PHE A 144 2.04 -10.79 -6.43
C PHE A 144 0.68 -11.09 -7.07
N LEU A 145 -0.41 -10.97 -6.29
CA LEU A 145 -1.78 -11.17 -6.80
C LEU A 145 -2.12 -10.18 -7.91
N GLY A 146 -1.81 -8.89 -7.73
CA GLY A 146 -2.04 -7.87 -8.74
C GLY A 146 -1.28 -8.14 -10.05
N TRP A 147 -0.03 -8.59 -9.94
CA TRP A 147 0.74 -9.03 -11.10
C TRP A 147 0.12 -10.24 -11.81
N ARG A 148 -0.32 -11.25 -11.04
CA ARG A 148 -0.92 -12.48 -11.58
C ARG A 148 -2.25 -12.22 -12.29
N VAL A 149 -3.14 -11.45 -11.67
CA VAL A 149 -4.45 -11.07 -12.26
C VAL A 149 -4.25 -10.33 -13.58
N ARG A 150 -3.25 -9.45 -13.65
CA ARG A 150 -2.92 -8.75 -14.90
C ARG A 150 -2.44 -9.71 -15.98
N GLN A 151 -1.61 -10.69 -15.61
CA GLN A 151 -1.11 -11.68 -16.56
C GLN A 151 -2.28 -12.47 -17.16
N TRP A 152 -3.22 -12.94 -16.34
CA TRP A 152 -4.43 -13.61 -16.81
C TRP A 152 -5.28 -12.74 -17.72
N SER A 153 -5.47 -11.47 -17.36
CA SER A 153 -6.23 -10.54 -18.20
C SER A 153 -5.62 -10.35 -19.59
N LYS A 154 -4.28 -10.34 -19.69
CA LYS A 154 -3.57 -10.30 -20.99
C LYS A 154 -3.71 -11.60 -21.77
N GLU A 155 -3.52 -12.75 -21.11
CA GLU A 155 -3.68 -14.07 -21.74
C GLU A 155 -5.08 -14.23 -22.34
N ALA A 156 -6.11 -13.76 -21.62
CA ALA A 156 -7.50 -13.74 -22.06
C ALA A 156 -7.80 -12.82 -23.27
N ASP A 157 -6.91 -11.86 -23.56
CA ASP A 157 -7.05 -10.99 -24.72
C ASP A 157 -6.39 -11.59 -25.98
N GLU A 158 -5.41 -12.48 -25.82
CA GLU A 158 -4.67 -13.09 -26.92
C GLU A 158 -5.37 -14.34 -27.49
N ALA A 159 -6.02 -15.13 -26.63
CA ALA A 159 -6.76 -16.31 -27.04
C ALA A 159 -8.05 -16.49 -26.21
N PRO A 160 -9.12 -17.09 -26.80
CA PRO A 160 -10.28 -17.48 -26.03
C PRO A 160 -9.87 -18.44 -24.91
N MET A 161 -10.21 -18.13 -23.67
CA MET A 161 -10.03 -19.08 -22.57
C MET A 161 -11.16 -20.10 -22.63
N ASP A 162 -10.85 -21.25 -23.20
CA ASP A 162 -11.65 -22.46 -23.25
C ASP A 162 -11.72 -23.17 -21.88
N HIS A 163 -12.74 -24.02 -21.71
CA HIS A 163 -13.06 -24.63 -20.41
C HIS A 163 -11.93 -25.52 -19.88
N GLU A 164 -11.16 -26.15 -20.78
CA GLU A 164 -9.96 -26.93 -20.44
C GLU A 164 -8.82 -26.04 -19.93
N THR A 165 -8.61 -24.87 -20.54
CA THR A 165 -7.62 -23.88 -20.10
C THR A 165 -8.00 -23.28 -18.74
N GLY A 166 -9.30 -23.05 -18.50
CA GLY A 166 -9.83 -22.57 -17.23
C GLY A 166 -9.59 -23.55 -16.06
N ALA A 167 -9.66 -24.86 -16.31
CA ALA A 167 -9.44 -25.89 -15.28
C ALA A 167 -8.00 -25.92 -14.74
N ARG A 168 -7.03 -25.36 -15.47
CA ARG A 168 -5.61 -25.29 -15.04
C ARG A 168 -5.35 -24.24 -13.95
N TYR A 169 -6.29 -23.34 -13.71
CA TYR A 169 -6.16 -22.26 -12.71
C TYR A 169 -6.93 -22.55 -11.41
N LEU A 170 -7.65 -23.68 -11.33
CA LEU A 170 -8.28 -24.22 -10.12
C LEU A 170 -7.40 -25.31 -9.50
#